data_AF-A0A1D6HX00-F1
#
_entry.id   AF-A0A1D6HX00-F1
#
_cell.length_a   1.000
_cell.length_b   1.000
_cell.length_c   1.000
_cell.angle_alpha   90.00
_cell.angle_beta   90.00
_cell.angle_gamma   90.00
#
_symmetry.space_group_name_H-M   'P 1'
#
loop_
_entity.id
_entity.type
_entity.pdbx_description
1 polymer ?
#
loop_
_entity_poly.entity_id
_entity_poly.type
_entity_poly.pdbx_seq_one_letter_code
_entity_poly.pdbx_strand_id
1 'polypeptide(L)'
;MASTVLEATRVAHEDLERLERLAARELQWEPDNPRDRFFQSHRVRHMLDLVVSTSCKLLKSEFEERWANGEIPGWGNKGAENESKIDLDYYSTVETGP
;
A
#
# COMPACT_ATOMS: atom_id res chain seq x y z
N MET A 1 23.81 -1.02 -5.89
CA MET A 1 22.74 -0.35 -5.10
C MET A 1 21.43 -1.14 -5.07
N ALA A 2 21.16 -2.08 -6.00
CA ALA A 2 19.98 -2.97 -5.92
C ALA A 2 19.92 -3.88 -4.65
N SER A 3 21.07 -4.13 -4.00
CA SER A 3 21.15 -4.93 -2.77
C SER A 3 20.45 -4.31 -1.55
N THR A 4 20.07 -3.02 -1.57
CA THR A 4 19.44 -2.36 -0.42
C THR A 4 17.91 -2.36 -0.47
N VAL A 5 17.31 -2.33 -1.67
CA VAL A 5 15.85 -2.26 -1.81
C VAL A 5 15.22 -3.61 -1.51
N LEU A 6 15.72 -4.69 -2.11
CA LEU A 6 15.27 -6.05 -1.81
C LEU A 6 15.43 -6.40 -0.32
N GLU A 7 16.53 -5.97 0.28
CA GLU A 7 16.77 -6.18 1.71
C GLU A 7 15.83 -5.34 2.58
N ALA A 8 15.57 -4.08 2.22
CA ALA A 8 14.59 -3.24 2.91
C ALA A 8 13.17 -3.82 2.82
N THR A 9 12.78 -4.34 1.65
CA THR A 9 11.52 -5.05 1.42
C THR A 9 11.43 -6.32 2.26
N ARG A 10 12.50 -7.12 2.30
CA ARG A 10 12.57 -8.33 3.14
C ARG A 10 12.38 -8.00 4.62
N VAL A 11 13.12 -7.01 5.14
CA VAL A 11 13.02 -6.56 6.53
C VAL A 11 11.62 -6.05 6.85
N ALA A 12 11.02 -5.25 5.96
CA ALA A 12 9.65 -4.76 6.15
C ALA A 12 8.63 -5.91 6.24
N HIS A 13 8.76 -6.94 5.40
CA HIS A 13 7.91 -8.12 5.48
C HIS A 13 8.12 -8.94 6.77
N GLU A 14 9.36 -9.08 7.24
CA GLU A 14 9.65 -9.74 8.53
C GLU A 14 9.04 -8.97 9.71
N ASP A 15 9.13 -7.64 9.68
CA ASP A 15 8.53 -6.78 10.69
C ASP A 15 6.99 -6.89 10.69
N LEU A 16 6.37 -6.96 9.51
CA LEU A 16 4.93 -7.22 9.39
C LEU A 16 4.54 -8.57 10.00
N GLU A 17 5.25 -9.65 9.62
CA GLU A 17 4.97 -10.99 10.16
C GLU A 17 5.12 -11.02 11.69
N ARG A 18 6.13 -10.33 12.22
CA ARG A 18 6.34 -10.22 13.67
C ARG A 18 5.20 -9.49 14.36
N LEU A 19 4.75 -8.36 13.82
CA LEU A 19 3.63 -7.58 14.37
C LEU A 19 2.33 -8.38 14.33
N GLU A 20 2.04 -9.07 13.24
CA GLU A 20 0.85 -9.91 13.09
C GLU A 20 0.85 -11.07 14.09
N ARG A 21 1.99 -11.75 14.27
CA ARG A 21 2.13 -12.81 15.29
C ARG A 21 1.96 -12.28 16.71
N LEU A 22 2.46 -11.08 17.00
CA LEU A 22 2.26 -10.43 18.31
C LEU A 22 0.79 -10.08 18.54
N ALA A 23 0.12 -9.49 17.54
CA ALA A 23 -1.30 -9.16 17.63
C ALA A 23 -2.16 -10.43 17.80
N ALA A 24 -1.86 -11.49 17.05
CA ALA A 24 -2.53 -12.79 17.18
C ALA A 24 -2.33 -13.40 18.58
N ARG A 25 -1.10 -13.37 19.10
CA ARG A 25 -0.80 -13.84 20.46
C ARG A 25 -1.54 -13.01 21.51
N GLU A 26 -1.57 -11.70 21.35
CA GLU A 26 -2.27 -10.80 22.27
C GLU A 26 -3.78 -11.10 22.29
N LEU A 27 -4.38 -11.39 21.13
CA LEU A 27 -5.80 -11.76 21.01
C LEU A 27 -6.14 -13.15 21.55
N GLN A 28 -5.19 -14.09 21.56
CA GLN A 28 -5.39 -15.43 22.12
C GLN A 28 -5.53 -15.42 23.65
N TRP A 29 -5.07 -14.36 24.32
CA TRP A 29 -5.27 -14.19 25.74
C TRP A 29 -6.68 -13.66 26.04
N GLU A 30 -7.43 -14.34 26.90
CA GLU A 30 -8.75 -13.87 27.34
C GLU A 30 -8.62 -13.07 28.65
N PRO A 31 -9.01 -11.77 28.66
CA PRO A 31 -8.89 -10.92 29.84
C PRO A 31 -9.98 -11.24 30.87
N ASP A 32 -9.58 -11.36 32.14
CA ASP A 32 -10.48 -11.69 33.26
C ASP A 32 -11.42 -10.53 33.64
N ASN A 33 -11.08 -9.29 33.29
CA ASN A 33 -11.88 -8.11 33.64
C ASN A 33 -11.96 -7.07 32.50
N PRO A 34 -12.97 -6.17 32.53
CA PRO A 34 -13.20 -5.19 31.48
C PRO A 34 -12.05 -4.19 31.27
N ARG A 35 -11.30 -3.87 32.35
CA ARG A 35 -10.15 -2.96 32.27
C ARG A 35 -9.03 -3.61 31.46
N ASP A 36 -8.75 -4.87 31.72
CA ASP A 36 -7.72 -5.63 30.99
C ASP A 36 -8.08 -5.81 29.52
N ARG A 37 -9.37 -6.03 29.22
CA ARG A 37 -9.89 -6.05 27.84
C ARG A 37 -9.68 -4.73 27.11
N PHE A 38 -9.87 -3.60 27.80
CA PHE A 38 -9.63 -2.29 27.22
C PHE A 38 -8.14 -2.10 26.88
N PHE A 39 -7.24 -2.46 27.80
CA PHE A 39 -5.80 -2.35 27.55
C PHE A 39 -5.32 -3.28 26.44
N GLN A 40 -5.81 -4.53 26.41
CA GLN A 40 -5.57 -5.46 25.32
C GLN A 40 -6.02 -4.87 23.97
N SER A 41 -7.24 -4.33 23.92
CA SER A 41 -7.78 -3.71 22.70
C SER A 41 -6.90 -2.56 22.22
N HIS A 42 -6.39 -1.73 23.14
CA HIS A 42 -5.49 -0.64 22.79
C HIS A 42 -4.13 -1.13 22.28
N ARG A 43 -3.55 -2.17 22.89
CA ARG A 43 -2.31 -2.80 22.42
C ARG A 43 -2.47 -3.39 21.03
N VAL A 44 -3.51 -4.19 20.81
CA VAL A 44 -3.82 -4.79 19.49
C VAL A 44 -4.04 -3.69 18.45
N ARG A 45 -4.83 -2.66 18.79
CA ARG A 45 -5.05 -1.50 17.90
C ARG A 45 -3.74 -0.86 17.47
N HIS A 46 -2.85 -0.58 18.42
CA HIS A 46 -1.54 0.00 18.12
C HIS A 46 -0.70 -0.91 17.21
N MET A 47 -0.67 -2.22 17.45
CA MET A 47 0.03 -3.17 16.57
C MET A 47 -0.54 -3.15 15.15
N LEU A 48 -1.87 -3.10 15.00
CA LEU A 48 -2.52 -3.02 13.69
C LEU A 48 -2.24 -1.68 12.98
N ASP A 49 -2.19 -0.58 13.71
CA ASP A 49 -1.82 0.73 13.14
C ASP A 49 -0.37 0.70 12.61
N LEU A 50 0.54 -0.01 13.30
CA LEU A 50 1.91 -0.25 12.81
C LEU A 50 1.93 -1.14 11.56
N VAL A 51 1.15 -2.23 11.53
CA VAL A 51 1.01 -3.10 10.34
C VAL A 51 0.56 -2.30 9.13
N VAL A 52 -0.48 -1.47 9.28
CA VAL A 52 -0.97 -0.60 8.20
C VAL A 52 0.10 0.39 7.76
N SER A 53 0.76 1.06 8.72
CA SER A 53 1.81 2.05 8.41
C SER A 53 2.97 1.44 7.63
N THR A 54 3.47 0.28 8.07
CA THR A 54 4.57 -0.43 7.42
C THR A 54 4.16 -0.96 6.05
N SER A 55 2.95 -1.53 5.92
CA SER A 55 2.41 -2.00 4.65
C SER A 55 2.28 -0.86 3.62
N CYS A 56 1.79 0.31 4.05
CA CYS A 56 1.67 1.48 3.17
C CYS A 56 3.05 1.97 2.69
N LYS A 57 4.07 1.94 3.54
CA LYS A 57 5.43 2.33 3.14
C LYS A 57 6.00 1.35 2.13
N LEU A 58 5.84 0.05 2.39
CA LEU A 58 6.31 -1.01 1.51
C LEU A 58 5.67 -0.93 0.11
N LEU A 59 4.34 -0.80 0.04
CA LEU A 59 3.62 -0.67 -1.23
C LEU A 59 4.06 0.56 -2.02
N LYS A 60 4.35 1.68 -1.34
CA LYS A 60 4.88 2.88 -2.00
C LYS A 60 6.25 2.63 -2.60
N SER A 61 7.17 2.01 -1.85
CA SER A 61 8.51 1.72 -2.37
C SER A 61 8.48 0.74 -3.55
N GLU A 62 7.66 -0.32 -3.47
CA GLU A 62 7.51 -1.27 -4.59
C GLU A 62 6.90 -0.60 -5.82
N PHE A 63 5.90 0.27 -5.63
CA PHE A 63 5.31 1.04 -6.72
C PHE A 63 6.33 1.96 -7.39
N GLU A 64 7.09 2.74 -6.60
CA GLU A 64 8.11 3.66 -7.10
C GLU A 64 9.20 2.92 -7.89
N GLU A 65 9.62 1.75 -7.42
CA GLU A 65 10.57 0.89 -8.13
C GLU A 65 10.01 0.40 -9.47
N ARG A 66 8.79 -0.15 -9.47
CA ARG A 66 8.14 -0.62 -10.71
C ARG A 66 7.86 0.50 -11.70
N TRP A 67 7.53 1.69 -11.19
CA TRP A 67 7.35 2.90 -12.01
C TRP A 67 8.67 3.32 -12.67
N ALA A 68 9.76 3.39 -11.89
CA ALA A 68 11.08 3.75 -12.41
C ALA A 68 11.58 2.76 -13.48
N ASN A 69 11.22 1.48 -13.36
CA ASN A 69 11.56 0.44 -14.33
C ASN A 69 10.60 0.37 -15.52
N GLY A 70 9.52 1.16 -15.54
CA GLY A 70 8.50 1.09 -16.61
C GLY A 70 7.71 -0.22 -16.63
N GLU A 71 7.71 -0.96 -15.53
CA GLU A 71 7.09 -2.29 -15.41
C GLU A 71 5.58 -2.21 -15.12
N ILE A 72 5.02 -1.02 -14.94
CA ILE A 72 3.60 -0.82 -14.63
C ILE A 72 2.77 -0.96 -15.92
N PRO A 73 1.99 -2.06 -16.09
CA PRO A 73 1.28 -2.33 -17.34
C PRO A 73 0.22 -1.28 -17.61
N GLY A 74 0.24 -0.66 -18.79
CA GLY A 74 -0.72 0.37 -19.18
C GLY A 74 -0.41 1.78 -18.66
N TRP A 75 0.69 1.96 -17.92
CA TRP A 75 1.11 3.26 -17.37
C TRP A 75 2.48 3.71 -17.90
N GLY A 76 3.21 2.84 -18.61
CA GLY A 76 4.48 3.17 -19.26
C GLY A 76 4.28 3.82 -20.63
N ASN A 77 5.15 4.78 -20.95
CA ASN A 77 5.23 5.47 -22.25
C ASN A 77 5.76 4.48 -23.32
N LYS A 78 4.93 3.49 -23.70
CA LYS A 78 5.08 2.88 -25.01
C LYS A 78 4.87 4.02 -25.99
N GLY A 79 5.92 4.35 -26.74
CA GLY A 79 5.96 5.51 -27.61
C GLY A 79 4.63 5.73 -28.32
N ALA A 80 4.29 7.01 -28.49
CA ALA A 80 3.25 7.50 -29.35
C ALA A 80 3.51 7.07 -30.82
N GLU A 81 3.46 5.77 -31.07
CA GLU A 81 3.58 5.12 -32.35
C GLU A 81 2.22 4.45 -32.57
N ASN A 82 1.26 5.29 -32.94
CA ASN A 82 0.05 4.92 -33.68
C ASN A 82 -1.12 4.28 -32.91
N GLU A 83 -1.49 4.77 -31.73
CA GLU A 83 -2.82 4.43 -31.18
C GLU A 83 -3.62 5.69 -30.84
N SER A 84 -4.53 6.00 -31.77
CA SER A 84 -5.65 6.95 -31.66
C SER A 84 -5.30 8.32 -31.09
N LYS A 85 -5.14 9.28 -32.00
CA LYS A 85 -5.30 10.71 -31.70
C LYS A 85 -6.69 10.89 -31.09
N ILE A 86 -6.78 10.87 -29.76
CA ILE A 86 -8.03 11.12 -29.03
C ILE A 86 -8.39 12.57 -29.37
N ASP A 87 -9.46 12.72 -30.15
CA ASP A 87 -9.99 14.02 -30.52
C ASP A 87 -10.66 14.64 -29.28
N LEU A 88 -9.87 15.38 -28.51
CA LEU A 88 -10.35 16.11 -27.33
C LEU A 88 -11.39 17.17 -27.69
N ASP A 89 -11.52 17.53 -28.97
CA ASP A 89 -12.41 18.58 -29.45
C ASP A 89 -13.88 18.10 -29.43
N TYR A 90 -14.13 16.78 -29.36
CA TYR A 90 -15.47 16.19 -29.28
C TYR A 90 -16.23 16.57 -27.99
N TYR A 91 -15.53 16.73 -26.87
CA TYR A 91 -16.17 17.08 -25.58
C TYR A 91 -16.28 18.60 -25.34
N SER A 92 -15.73 19.42 -26.23
CA SER A 92 -15.81 20.88 -26.12
C SER A 92 -17.11 21.48 -26.70
N THR A 93 -17.94 20.70 -27.38
CA THR A 93 -19.07 21.23 -28.17
C THR A 93 -20.45 21.10 -27.50
N VAL A 94 -20.53 20.56 -26.28
CA VAL A 94 -21.83 20.34 -25.62
C VAL A 94 -22.36 21.50 -24.77
N GLU A 95 -21.72 22.66 -24.75
CA GLU A 95 -22.30 23.87 -24.14
C GLU A 95 -22.40 25.01 -25.15
N THR A 96 -23.53 25.07 -25.86
CA THR A 96 -24.35 26.29 -26.13
C THR A 96 -25.39 25.96 -27.21
N GLY A 97 -26.45 25.24 -26.81
CA GLY A 97 -27.71 25.20 -27.56
C GLY A 97 -28.68 26.26 -27.00
N PRO A 98 -29.42 26.98 -27.86
CA PRO A 98 -30.17 28.21 -27.55
C PRO A 98 -31.35 28.05 -26.58
#